data_AF-A0A2D6MNX8-F1
#
_entry.id   AF-A0A2D6MNX8-F1
#
_cell.length_a   1.000
_cell.length_b   1.000
_cell.length_c   1.000
_cell.angle_alpha   90.00
_cell.angle_beta   90.00
_cell.angle_gamma   90.00
#
_symmetry.space_group_name_H-M   'P 1'
#
loop_
_entity.id
_entity.type
_entity.pdbx_description
1 polymer ?
#
loop_
_entity_poly.entity_id
_entity_poly.type
_entity_poly.pdbx_seq_one_letter_code
_entity_poly.pdbx_strand_id
1 'polypeptide(L)'
;MSDDLLLRVVPTDSPPVDPCRKRGNFEPALTLMGEHDLCPGCGEPLALRQILDSIEAQGLSQRAIGVVGIGCYTALTSLMDIDLIQALHGRAPSVATGAKRMQPDSLLFTLQGDGDMVSEGLQEVIHTAARGENITCILLNNGVFGETGGHMTATTVLGQRTKNSIDGRDAGTHGFPILIGDLLSRLDGTTYAARASVHDAKGVHRARRFIDRAFASQMKGQGFSFVEILTMCPTGWFLPTAEGPGYLDQELGAVHEVGELKKDGVLIER
;
A
#
# COMPACT_ATOMS: atom_id res chain seq x y z
N MET A 1 27.14 33.66 -20.32
CA MET A 1 26.26 32.61 -19.76
C MET A 1 24.89 32.86 -20.36
N SER A 2 24.36 31.93 -21.13
CA SER A 2 23.10 32.09 -21.87
C SER A 2 21.92 32.25 -20.92
N ASP A 3 21.01 33.17 -21.23
CA ASP A 3 19.76 33.48 -20.51
C ASP A 3 18.72 32.34 -20.48
N ASP A 4 19.10 31.12 -20.87
CA ASP A 4 18.18 29.98 -21.11
C ASP A 4 17.79 29.18 -19.85
N LEU A 5 18.06 29.69 -18.64
CA LEU A 5 17.73 29.02 -17.37
C LEU A 5 16.78 29.81 -16.48
N LEU A 6 15.96 30.69 -17.06
CA LEU A 6 14.81 31.25 -16.34
C LEU A 6 13.70 30.20 -16.28
N LEU A 7 13.52 29.59 -15.10
CA LEU A 7 12.36 28.78 -14.75
C LEU A 7 11.08 29.54 -15.15
N ARG A 8 10.38 29.02 -16.16
CA ARG A 8 9.13 29.61 -16.65
C ARG A 8 8.06 29.45 -15.57
N VAL A 9 7.84 30.50 -14.79
CA VAL A 9 6.71 30.58 -13.86
C VAL A 9 5.43 30.68 -14.68
N VAL A 10 4.57 29.68 -14.54
CA VAL A 10 3.25 29.67 -15.19
C VAL A 10 2.27 30.38 -14.24
N PRO A 11 1.58 31.46 -14.68
CA PRO A 11 0.54 32.10 -13.88
C PRO A 11 -0.60 31.11 -13.61
N THR A 12 -0.98 30.93 -12.35
CA THR A 12 -2.05 30.02 -11.91
C THR A 12 -3.26 30.76 -11.34
N ASP A 13 -3.30 32.08 -11.51
CA ASP A 13 -4.36 32.99 -11.04
C ASP A 13 -5.61 32.96 -11.92
N SER A 14 -5.54 32.32 -13.08
CA SER A 14 -6.67 32.10 -13.98
C SER A 14 -6.56 30.73 -14.67
N PRO A 15 -7.68 30.11 -15.09
CA PRO A 15 -7.66 28.88 -15.88
C PRO A 15 -6.89 29.09 -17.20
N PRO A 16 -6.13 28.10 -17.68
CA PRO A 16 -5.46 28.20 -18.97
C PRO A 16 -6.44 28.53 -20.10
N VAL A 17 -6.03 29.43 -21.01
CA VAL A 17 -6.83 29.83 -22.18
C VAL A 17 -7.08 28.64 -23.11
N ASP A 18 -6.11 27.73 -23.20
CA ASP A 18 -6.25 26.47 -23.91
C ASP A 18 -6.87 25.41 -22.99
N PRO A 19 -7.95 24.74 -23.40
CA PRO A 19 -8.48 23.62 -22.63
C PRO A 19 -7.43 22.52 -22.53
N CYS A 20 -7.41 21.84 -21.38
CA CYS A 20 -6.58 20.66 -21.17
C CYS A 20 -6.81 19.67 -22.33
N ARG A 21 -5.78 19.45 -23.15
CA ARG A 21 -5.81 18.41 -24.17
C ARG A 21 -5.45 17.08 -23.54
N LYS A 22 -6.27 16.05 -23.74
CA LYS A 22 -5.94 14.66 -23.34
C LYS A 22 -4.61 14.28 -24.03
N ARG A 23 -3.52 14.24 -23.27
CA ARG A 23 -2.16 13.94 -23.76
C ARG A 23 -1.97 12.46 -24.12
N GLY A 24 -2.89 11.60 -23.67
CA GLY A 24 -2.89 10.15 -23.91
C GLY A 24 -4.09 9.50 -23.23
N ASN A 25 -4.41 8.26 -23.61
CA ASN A 25 -5.28 7.43 -22.78
C ASN A 25 -4.42 6.81 -21.67
N PHE A 26 -4.56 7.31 -20.44
CA PHE A 26 -3.83 6.84 -19.26
C PHE A 26 -4.68 5.90 -18.39
N GLU A 27 -5.74 5.35 -18.98
CA GLU A 27 -6.51 4.25 -18.39
C GLU A 27 -5.57 3.05 -18.24
N PRO A 28 -5.30 2.59 -17.00
CA PRO A 28 -4.48 1.40 -16.79
C PRO A 28 -5.15 0.21 -17.48
N ALA A 29 -4.40 -0.63 -18.19
CA ALA A 29 -5.00 -1.69 -19.01
C ALA A 29 -5.77 -2.73 -18.18
N LEU A 30 -5.40 -2.89 -16.91
CA LEU A 30 -6.05 -3.80 -15.97
C LEU A 30 -7.13 -3.13 -15.11
N THR A 31 -7.48 -1.87 -15.40
CA THR A 31 -8.56 -1.16 -14.71
C THR A 31 -9.82 -1.22 -15.56
N LEU A 32 -10.78 -2.05 -15.13
CA LEU A 32 -12.02 -2.32 -15.85
C LEU A 32 -12.95 -1.09 -15.93
N MET A 33 -12.91 -0.22 -14.92
CA MET A 33 -13.68 1.04 -14.89
C MET A 33 -12.84 2.14 -14.23
N GLY A 34 -12.93 3.36 -14.78
CA GLY A 34 -12.23 4.53 -14.24
C GLY A 34 -12.88 5.17 -13.01
N GLU A 35 -14.03 4.64 -12.57
CA GLU A 35 -14.83 5.16 -11.46
C GLU A 35 -14.77 4.20 -10.26
N HIS A 36 -14.76 4.75 -9.05
CA HIS A 36 -14.77 4.00 -7.80
C HIS A 36 -15.52 4.77 -6.71
N ASP A 37 -16.01 4.05 -5.69
CA ASP A 37 -16.80 4.65 -4.60
C ASP A 37 -15.97 5.10 -3.38
N LEU A 38 -14.63 5.05 -3.47
CA LEU A 38 -13.76 5.52 -2.39
C LEU A 38 -13.75 7.05 -2.24
N CYS A 39 -13.50 7.51 -1.02
CA CYS A 39 -13.57 8.92 -0.63
C CYS A 39 -12.60 9.81 -1.44
N PRO A 40 -12.98 11.08 -1.72
CA PRO A 40 -12.05 12.07 -2.28
C PRO A 40 -10.80 12.26 -1.40
N GLY A 41 -9.63 12.10 -2.02
CA GLY A 41 -8.33 12.18 -1.32
C GLY A 41 -7.87 10.88 -0.67
N CYS A 42 -8.60 9.78 -0.84
CA CYS A 42 -8.11 8.46 -0.45
C CYS A 42 -6.83 8.08 -1.22
N GLY A 43 -5.84 7.53 -0.52
CA GLY A 43 -4.60 7.05 -1.13
C GLY A 43 -4.68 5.64 -1.72
N GLU A 44 -5.67 4.83 -1.34
CA GLU A 44 -5.77 3.43 -1.77
C GLU A 44 -5.89 3.25 -3.30
N PRO A 45 -6.69 4.04 -4.04
CA PRO A 45 -6.72 3.97 -5.50
C PRO A 45 -5.36 4.22 -6.16
N LEU A 46 -4.57 5.15 -5.61
CA LEU A 46 -3.23 5.44 -6.12
C LEU A 46 -2.29 4.25 -5.93
N ALA A 47 -2.34 3.62 -4.76
CA ALA A 47 -1.57 2.42 -4.46
C ALA A 47 -1.99 1.25 -5.36
N LEU A 48 -3.30 1.01 -5.51
CA LEU A 48 -3.82 -0.02 -6.40
C LEU A 48 -3.36 0.17 -7.85
N ARG A 49 -3.42 1.41 -8.36
CA ARG A 49 -2.90 1.71 -9.70
C ARG A 49 -1.45 1.27 -9.85
N GLN A 50 -0.59 1.54 -8.86
CA GLN A 50 0.81 1.11 -8.93
C GLN A 50 0.98 -0.42 -8.91
N ILE A 51 0.06 -1.15 -8.28
CA ILE A 51 0.02 -2.61 -8.30
C ILE A 51 -0.33 -3.11 -9.70
N LEU A 52 -1.42 -2.60 -10.28
CA LEU A 52 -1.88 -3.00 -11.62
C LEU A 52 -0.85 -2.64 -12.71
N ASP A 53 -0.31 -1.42 -12.67
CA ASP A 53 0.77 -0.98 -13.58
C ASP A 53 2.04 -1.88 -13.42
N SER A 54 2.24 -2.49 -12.24
CA SER A 54 3.31 -3.47 -11.99
C SER A 54 3.09 -4.80 -12.67
N ILE A 55 1.88 -5.32 -12.52
CA ILE A 55 1.49 -6.58 -13.13
C ILE A 55 1.60 -6.47 -14.65
N GLU A 56 1.08 -5.38 -15.21
CA GLU A 56 1.12 -5.12 -16.66
C GLU A 56 2.55 -4.99 -17.19
N ALA A 57 3.37 -4.12 -16.56
CA ALA A 57 4.74 -3.87 -17.03
C ALA A 57 5.63 -5.12 -17.00
N GLN A 58 5.32 -6.08 -16.13
CA GLN A 58 6.04 -7.35 -16.02
C GLN A 58 5.42 -8.48 -16.87
N GLY A 59 4.33 -8.20 -17.61
CA GLY A 59 3.64 -9.20 -18.44
C GLY A 59 2.99 -10.32 -17.62
N LEU A 60 2.56 -10.03 -16.39
CA LEU A 60 2.06 -11.02 -15.43
C LEU A 60 0.52 -11.09 -15.35
N SER A 61 -0.20 -10.29 -16.13
CA SER A 61 -1.67 -10.15 -16.02
C SER A 61 -2.42 -11.48 -16.07
N GLN A 62 -2.02 -12.40 -16.96
CA GLN A 62 -2.66 -13.72 -17.13
C GLN A 62 -2.27 -14.76 -16.05
N ARG A 63 -1.39 -14.38 -15.12
CA ARG A 63 -0.87 -15.23 -14.05
C ARG A 63 -1.01 -14.57 -12.67
N ALA A 64 -1.63 -13.40 -12.59
CA ALA A 64 -1.77 -12.67 -11.35
C ALA A 64 -3.02 -13.12 -10.61
N ILE A 65 -2.84 -13.50 -9.34
CA ILE A 65 -3.90 -13.85 -8.42
C ILE A 65 -3.77 -12.96 -7.19
N GLY A 66 -4.75 -12.09 -6.97
CA GLY A 66 -4.85 -11.26 -5.78
C GLY A 66 -5.70 -11.92 -4.70
N VAL A 67 -5.16 -12.08 -3.49
CA VAL A 67 -5.94 -12.49 -2.31
C VAL A 67 -6.26 -11.26 -1.48
N VAL A 68 -7.52 -10.84 -1.50
CA VAL A 68 -7.95 -9.55 -0.95
C VAL A 68 -8.60 -9.77 0.40
N GLY A 69 -8.16 -9.02 1.42
CA GLY A 69 -8.79 -9.00 2.74
C GLY A 69 -10.11 -8.24 2.76
N ILE A 70 -10.52 -7.81 3.96
CA ILE A 70 -11.70 -6.96 4.16
C ILE A 70 -11.25 -5.53 4.53
N GLY A 71 -11.82 -4.52 3.87
CA GLY A 71 -11.59 -3.10 4.12
C GLY A 71 -12.04 -2.26 2.92
N CYS A 72 -11.74 -0.95 2.97
CA CYS A 72 -12.10 0.00 1.90
C CYS A 72 -11.66 -0.49 0.50
N TYR A 73 -10.42 -0.96 0.39
CA TYR A 73 -9.83 -1.48 -0.86
C TYR A 73 -10.57 -2.68 -1.45
N THR A 74 -11.38 -3.42 -0.67
CA THR A 74 -12.20 -4.53 -1.16
C THR A 74 -13.20 -4.05 -2.21
N ALA A 75 -13.69 -2.81 -2.11
CA ALA A 75 -14.57 -2.20 -3.11
C ALA A 75 -13.90 -2.05 -4.49
N LEU A 76 -12.56 -2.05 -4.54
CA LEU A 76 -11.82 -1.92 -5.80
C LEU A 76 -11.63 -3.26 -6.53
N THR A 77 -12.06 -4.38 -5.94
CA THR A 77 -11.90 -5.72 -6.54
C THR A 77 -12.63 -5.85 -7.88
N SER A 78 -13.81 -5.25 -8.02
CA SER A 78 -14.58 -5.22 -9.27
C SER A 78 -13.90 -4.41 -10.39
N LEU A 79 -12.83 -3.67 -10.07
CA LEU A 79 -12.12 -2.82 -11.01
C LEU A 79 -10.86 -3.49 -11.57
N MET A 80 -10.46 -4.66 -11.08
CA MET A 80 -9.20 -5.31 -11.47
C MET A 80 -9.45 -6.42 -12.49
N ASP A 81 -8.80 -6.36 -13.66
CA ASP A 81 -8.84 -7.41 -14.67
C ASP A 81 -7.80 -8.51 -14.40
N ILE A 82 -7.92 -9.16 -13.24
CA ILE A 82 -7.08 -10.29 -12.79
C ILE A 82 -7.91 -11.25 -11.93
N ASP A 83 -7.39 -12.44 -11.68
CA ASP A 83 -8.04 -13.39 -10.77
C ASP A 83 -7.96 -12.88 -9.32
N LEU A 84 -9.09 -12.92 -8.61
CA LEU A 84 -9.19 -12.46 -7.23
C LEU A 84 -9.85 -13.50 -6.32
N ILE A 85 -9.32 -13.65 -5.11
CA ILE A 85 -9.91 -14.44 -4.03
C ILE A 85 -10.17 -13.51 -2.86
N GLN A 86 -11.43 -13.31 -2.49
CA GLN A 86 -11.77 -12.57 -1.28
C GLN A 86 -11.65 -13.47 -0.05
N ALA A 87 -10.74 -13.13 0.86
CA ALA A 87 -10.56 -13.83 2.13
C ALA A 87 -11.46 -13.25 3.23
N LEU A 88 -11.60 -13.99 4.33
CA LEU A 88 -12.14 -13.43 5.57
C LEU A 88 -11.16 -12.41 6.16
N HIS A 89 -11.66 -11.52 7.02
CA HIS A 89 -10.86 -10.47 7.64
C HIS A 89 -9.61 -11.05 8.32
N GLY A 90 -8.44 -10.55 7.93
CA GLY A 90 -7.12 -10.98 8.40
C GLY A 90 -6.61 -12.32 7.87
N ARG A 91 -7.36 -13.04 7.02
CA ARG A 91 -6.99 -14.39 6.54
C ARG A 91 -6.28 -14.44 5.20
N ALA A 92 -6.07 -13.30 4.55
CA ALA A 92 -5.47 -13.26 3.21
C ALA A 92 -4.10 -13.97 3.12
N PRO A 93 -3.14 -13.82 4.07
CA PRO A 93 -1.85 -14.52 3.98
C PRO A 93 -1.99 -16.05 4.07
N SER A 94 -2.95 -16.53 4.87
CA SER A 94 -3.26 -17.95 5.04
C SER A 94 -3.83 -18.56 3.75
N VAL A 95 -4.84 -17.88 3.18
CA VAL A 95 -5.45 -18.27 1.90
C VAL A 95 -4.42 -18.21 0.77
N ALA A 96 -3.59 -17.16 0.76
CA ALA A 96 -2.51 -17.00 -0.19
C ALA A 96 -1.47 -18.13 -0.12
N THR A 97 -1.12 -18.58 1.09
CA THR A 97 -0.25 -19.75 1.27
C THR A 97 -0.80 -20.98 0.55
N GLY A 98 -2.09 -21.28 0.72
CA GLY A 98 -2.73 -22.39 0.02
C GLY A 98 -2.74 -22.21 -1.50
N ALA A 99 -3.16 -21.03 -1.96
CA ALA A 99 -3.24 -20.72 -3.39
C ALA A 99 -1.86 -20.78 -4.08
N LYS A 100 -0.80 -20.22 -3.47
CA LYS A 100 0.55 -20.25 -4.05
C LYS A 100 1.08 -21.67 -4.21
N ARG A 101 0.83 -22.55 -3.24
CA ARG A 101 1.27 -23.94 -3.30
C ARG A 101 0.55 -24.75 -4.38
N MET A 102 -0.70 -24.38 -4.69
CA MET A 102 -1.46 -24.99 -5.79
C MET A 102 -1.11 -24.39 -7.17
N GLN A 103 -0.68 -23.14 -7.19
CA GLN A 103 -0.31 -22.38 -8.40
C GLN A 103 1.10 -21.78 -8.24
N PRO A 104 2.16 -22.60 -8.21
CA PRO A 104 3.52 -22.16 -7.88
C PRO A 104 4.09 -21.15 -8.87
N ASP A 105 3.65 -21.23 -10.13
CA ASP A 105 4.07 -20.37 -11.22
C ASP A 105 3.30 -19.04 -11.27
N SER A 106 2.20 -18.88 -10.54
CA SER A 106 1.41 -17.64 -10.60
C SER A 106 2.06 -16.53 -9.77
N LEU A 107 1.90 -15.27 -10.19
CA LEU A 107 2.17 -14.14 -9.32
C LEU A 107 1.05 -14.09 -8.29
N LEU A 108 1.37 -14.35 -7.02
CA LEU A 108 0.38 -14.35 -5.96
C LEU A 108 0.67 -13.26 -4.94
N PHE A 109 -0.28 -12.35 -4.74
CA PHE A 109 -0.12 -11.25 -3.80
C PHE A 109 -1.32 -11.11 -2.87
N THR A 110 -1.10 -10.59 -1.66
CA THR A 110 -2.20 -10.15 -0.80
C THR A 110 -2.37 -8.64 -0.91
N LEU A 111 -3.61 -8.18 -0.84
CA LEU A 111 -3.96 -6.77 -0.65
C LEU A 111 -4.75 -6.65 0.64
N GLN A 112 -4.18 -5.95 1.62
CA GLN A 112 -4.77 -5.83 2.94
C GLN A 112 -4.58 -4.42 3.51
N GLY A 113 -5.52 -3.98 4.35
CA GLY A 113 -5.36 -2.79 5.19
C GLY A 113 -4.61 -3.11 6.47
N ASP A 114 -4.20 -2.10 7.22
CA ASP A 114 -3.48 -2.29 8.48
C ASP A 114 -4.33 -2.90 9.59
N GLY A 115 -5.62 -2.60 9.63
CA GLY A 115 -6.59 -3.30 10.47
C GLY A 115 -6.67 -4.80 10.14
N ASP A 116 -6.83 -5.13 8.86
CA ASP A 116 -6.93 -6.51 8.37
C ASP A 116 -5.65 -7.30 8.66
N MET A 117 -4.49 -6.78 8.25
CA MET A 117 -3.22 -7.51 8.37
C MET A 117 -2.64 -7.50 9.78
N VAL A 118 -2.69 -6.37 10.49
CA VAL A 118 -1.90 -6.19 11.73
C VAL A 118 -2.76 -6.31 12.98
N SER A 119 -4.03 -5.90 12.95
CA SER A 119 -4.91 -6.08 14.11
C SER A 119 -5.46 -7.50 14.19
N GLU A 120 -5.95 -8.06 13.07
CA GLU A 120 -6.57 -9.40 13.05
C GLU A 120 -5.68 -10.49 12.44
N GLY A 121 -4.94 -10.15 11.38
CA GLY A 121 -4.15 -11.09 10.58
C GLY A 121 -2.69 -11.27 10.99
N LEU A 122 -2.25 -10.72 12.13
CA LEU A 122 -0.83 -10.61 12.47
C LEU A 122 -0.12 -11.96 12.46
N GLN A 123 -0.76 -12.96 13.07
CA GLN A 123 -0.22 -14.32 13.11
C GLN A 123 -0.09 -14.94 11.71
N GLU A 124 -1.04 -14.67 10.82
CA GLU A 124 -1.06 -15.23 9.47
C GLU A 124 0.11 -14.70 8.64
N VAL A 125 0.36 -13.38 8.68
CA VAL A 125 1.46 -12.77 7.90
C VAL A 125 2.82 -13.15 8.49
N ILE A 126 2.97 -13.21 9.82
CA ILE A 126 4.23 -13.63 10.46
C ILE A 126 4.58 -15.05 10.06
N HIS A 127 3.63 -16.00 10.12
CA HIS A 127 3.93 -17.38 9.76
C HIS A 127 4.16 -17.56 8.25
N THR A 128 3.47 -16.79 7.40
CA THR A 128 3.71 -16.79 5.95
C THR A 128 5.14 -16.32 5.64
N ALA A 129 5.58 -15.24 6.29
CA ALA A 129 6.94 -14.73 6.17
C ALA A 129 7.99 -15.68 6.75
N ALA A 130 7.75 -16.25 7.94
CA ALA A 130 8.67 -17.18 8.59
C ALA A 130 8.88 -18.48 7.79
N ARG A 131 7.85 -18.95 7.08
CA ARG A 131 7.97 -20.09 6.15
C ARG A 131 8.70 -19.73 4.85
N GLY A 132 8.86 -18.45 4.55
CA GLY A 132 9.42 -17.99 3.28
C GLY A 132 8.53 -18.34 2.08
N GLU A 133 7.20 -18.33 2.27
CA GLU A 133 6.28 -18.58 1.16
C GLU A 133 6.54 -17.57 0.04
N ASN A 134 6.61 -18.05 -1.22
CA ASN A 134 6.83 -17.21 -2.40
C ASN A 134 5.59 -16.36 -2.73
N ILE A 135 5.26 -15.43 -1.83
CA ILE A 135 4.08 -14.56 -1.87
C ILE A 135 4.54 -13.13 -1.65
N THR A 136 3.89 -12.18 -2.31
CA THR A 136 4.07 -10.76 -2.03
C THR A 136 2.89 -10.23 -1.20
N CYS A 137 3.10 -9.89 0.07
CA CYS A 137 2.06 -9.22 0.86
C CYS A 137 2.16 -7.70 0.68
N ILE A 138 1.06 -7.07 0.29
CA ILE A 138 0.95 -5.61 0.15
C ILE A 138 0.01 -5.07 1.22
N LEU A 139 0.54 -4.15 2.03
CA LEU A 139 -0.18 -3.51 3.11
C LEU A 139 -0.48 -2.06 2.74
N LEU A 140 -1.76 -1.68 2.74
CA LEU A 140 -2.21 -0.29 2.70
C LEU A 140 -2.38 0.19 4.14
N ASN A 141 -1.46 1.03 4.61
CA ASN A 141 -1.45 1.49 5.99
C ASN A 141 -1.92 2.94 6.07
N ASN A 142 -3.08 3.18 6.68
CA ASN A 142 -3.55 4.54 7.01
C ASN A 142 -3.76 4.72 8.53
N GLY A 143 -3.38 3.73 9.33
CA GLY A 143 -3.48 3.77 10.79
C GLY A 143 -4.91 3.76 11.33
N VAL A 144 -5.93 3.45 10.53
CA VAL A 144 -7.33 3.39 10.97
C VAL A 144 -8.13 2.30 10.25
N PHE A 145 -9.17 1.78 10.90
CA PHE A 145 -10.20 1.01 10.22
C PHE A 145 -11.12 1.96 9.44
N GLY A 146 -10.71 2.36 8.24
CA GLY A 146 -11.44 3.32 7.40
C GLY A 146 -12.90 2.90 7.15
N GLU A 147 -13.12 1.65 6.74
CA GLU A 147 -14.45 1.12 6.38
C GLU A 147 -15.44 1.13 7.54
N THR A 148 -14.97 0.91 8.77
CA THR A 148 -15.83 0.92 9.96
C THR A 148 -15.96 2.31 10.59
N GLY A 149 -15.43 3.35 9.93
CA GLY A 149 -15.58 4.75 10.32
C GLY A 149 -14.42 5.30 11.13
N GLY A 150 -13.20 4.82 10.91
CA GLY A 150 -11.97 5.43 11.44
C GLY A 150 -11.61 5.01 12.87
N HIS A 151 -11.81 3.73 13.23
CA HIS A 151 -11.38 3.21 14.53
C HIS A 151 -9.87 2.95 14.58
N MET A 152 -9.27 2.98 15.77
CA MET A 152 -7.86 2.65 16.00
C MET A 152 -7.51 1.22 15.55
N THR A 153 -6.32 1.06 14.96
CA THR A 153 -5.70 -0.20 14.57
C THR A 153 -4.42 -0.44 15.37
N ALA A 154 -3.82 -1.62 15.18
CA ALA A 154 -2.51 -1.93 15.74
C ALA A 154 -1.38 -1.03 15.20
N THR A 155 -1.57 -0.32 14.09
CA THR A 155 -0.56 0.56 13.48
C THR A 155 -0.78 2.05 13.72
N THR A 156 -1.94 2.45 14.24
CA THR A 156 -2.22 3.86 14.63
C THR A 156 -1.06 4.42 15.44
N VAL A 157 -0.47 5.52 14.99
CA VAL A 157 0.71 6.13 15.64
C VAL A 157 0.32 6.89 16.91
N LEU A 158 1.27 7.15 17.80
CA LEU A 158 1.01 7.93 19.01
C LEU A 158 0.49 9.33 18.65
N GLY A 159 -0.52 9.80 19.38
CA GLY A 159 -1.17 11.09 19.11
C GLY A 159 -2.19 11.08 17.95
N GLN A 160 -2.19 10.08 17.07
CA GLN A 160 -3.18 9.98 15.99
C GLN A 160 -4.59 9.80 16.57
N ARG A 161 -5.48 10.74 16.22
CA ARG A 161 -6.87 10.74 16.66
C ARG A 161 -7.67 9.73 15.84
N THR A 162 -8.53 8.99 16.50
CA THR A 162 -9.43 8.01 15.87
C THR A 162 -10.80 8.07 16.53
N LYS A 163 -11.79 7.38 15.97
CA LYS A 163 -13.16 7.35 16.49
C LYS A 163 -13.27 6.88 17.94
N ASN A 164 -12.43 5.93 18.36
CA ASN A 164 -12.39 5.38 19.72
C ASN A 164 -11.17 5.82 20.54
N SER A 165 -10.28 6.64 19.98
CA SER A 165 -9.19 7.33 20.68
C SER A 165 -9.19 8.81 20.29
N ILE A 166 -10.25 9.51 20.71
CA ILE A 166 -10.55 10.88 20.26
C ILE A 166 -9.48 11.90 20.65
N ASP A 167 -8.73 11.66 21.72
CA ASP A 167 -7.65 12.51 22.20
C ASP A 167 -6.28 12.10 21.63
N GLY A 168 -6.27 11.13 20.70
CA GLY A 168 -5.08 10.52 20.16
C GLY A 168 -4.75 9.18 20.82
N ARG A 169 -3.99 8.34 20.13
CA ARG A 169 -3.43 7.13 20.73
C ARG A 169 -2.44 7.51 21.83
N ASP A 170 -2.79 7.14 23.06
CA ASP A 170 -1.91 7.19 24.23
C ASP A 170 -1.21 5.85 24.47
N ALA A 171 0.10 5.86 24.72
CA ALA A 171 0.89 4.65 24.96
C ALA A 171 0.55 3.97 26.29
N GLY A 172 0.20 4.73 27.33
CA GLY A 172 -0.12 4.18 28.65
C GLY A 172 -1.43 3.37 28.64
N THR A 173 -2.38 3.78 27.80
CA THR A 173 -3.72 3.20 27.73
C THR A 173 -3.87 2.21 26.57
N HIS A 174 -3.28 2.52 25.41
CA HIS A 174 -3.48 1.78 24.15
C HIS A 174 -2.23 1.04 23.68
N GLY A 175 -1.08 1.20 24.35
CA GLY A 175 0.20 0.64 23.93
C GLY A 175 0.82 1.33 22.71
N PHE A 176 1.95 0.81 22.24
CA PHE A 176 2.70 1.36 21.09
C PHE A 176 2.24 0.77 19.75
N PRO A 177 2.39 1.51 18.63
CA PRO A 177 2.12 0.99 17.29
C PRO A 177 3.04 -0.18 16.94
N ILE A 178 2.50 -1.16 16.21
CA ILE A 178 3.28 -2.27 15.64
C ILE A 178 3.83 -1.85 14.28
N LEU A 179 5.16 -1.71 14.20
CA LEU A 179 5.87 -1.45 12.95
C LEU A 179 6.07 -2.77 12.18
N ILE A 180 5.01 -3.24 11.54
CA ILE A 180 4.98 -4.57 10.93
C ILE A 180 6.06 -4.78 9.86
N GLY A 181 6.38 -3.75 9.06
CA GLY A 181 7.47 -3.83 8.08
C GLY A 181 8.83 -4.14 8.72
N ASP A 182 9.13 -3.52 9.85
CA ASP A 182 10.36 -3.71 10.63
C ASP A 182 10.40 -5.08 11.30
N LEU A 183 9.25 -5.59 11.73
CA LEU A 183 9.12 -6.94 12.27
C LEU A 183 9.36 -7.98 11.18
N LEU A 184 8.65 -7.87 10.05
CA LEU A 184 8.73 -8.84 8.96
C LEU A 184 10.09 -8.83 8.27
N SER A 185 10.77 -7.68 8.15
CA SER A 185 12.10 -7.60 7.55
C SER A 185 13.14 -8.41 8.32
N ARG A 186 12.96 -8.59 9.65
CA ARG A 186 13.88 -9.35 10.49
C ARG A 186 13.72 -10.86 10.38
N LEU A 187 12.65 -11.37 9.76
CA LEU A 187 12.44 -12.80 9.58
C LEU A 187 13.31 -13.35 8.45
N ASP A 188 13.94 -14.50 8.66
CA ASP A 188 14.84 -15.13 7.68
C ASP A 188 14.14 -15.50 6.36
N GLY A 189 12.86 -15.90 6.42
CA GLY A 189 12.08 -16.23 5.23
C GLY A 189 11.68 -15.01 4.38
N THR A 190 11.81 -13.79 4.91
CA THR A 190 11.59 -12.54 4.17
C THR A 190 12.83 -12.21 3.35
N THR A 191 12.71 -12.12 2.04
CA THR A 191 13.82 -11.75 1.14
C THR A 191 13.76 -10.32 0.65
N TYR A 192 12.55 -9.76 0.58
CA TYR A 192 12.34 -8.36 0.25
C TYR A 192 11.32 -7.73 1.19
N ALA A 193 11.66 -6.57 1.75
CA ALA A 193 10.72 -5.75 2.51
C ALA A 193 10.98 -4.28 2.21
N ALA A 194 9.93 -3.52 1.93
CA ALA A 194 10.06 -2.09 1.69
C ALA A 194 8.81 -1.33 2.16
N ARG A 195 8.98 -0.03 2.38
CA ARG A 195 7.92 0.88 2.77
C ARG A 195 7.89 2.09 1.85
N ALA A 196 6.74 2.37 1.25
CA ALA A 196 6.46 3.53 0.41
C ALA A 196 5.37 4.41 1.04
N SER A 197 5.11 5.56 0.43
CA SER A 197 3.94 6.41 0.71
C SER A 197 3.40 6.93 -0.61
N VAL A 198 2.12 7.32 -0.65
CA VAL A 198 1.46 7.86 -1.86
C VAL A 198 0.93 9.27 -1.67
N HIS A 199 1.50 10.03 -0.73
CA HIS A 199 1.09 11.41 -0.45
C HIS A 199 1.65 12.43 -1.46
N ASP A 200 2.75 12.10 -2.16
CA ASP A 200 3.38 12.94 -3.17
C ASP A 200 3.78 12.14 -4.44
N ALA A 201 4.12 12.85 -5.51
CA ALA A 201 4.48 12.21 -6.79
C ALA A 201 5.74 11.32 -6.68
N LYS A 202 6.70 11.73 -5.85
CA LYS A 202 7.94 10.97 -5.61
C LYS A 202 7.64 9.66 -4.89
N GLY A 203 6.74 9.69 -3.92
CA GLY A 203 6.24 8.55 -3.16
C GLY A 203 5.52 7.57 -4.07
N VAL A 204 4.60 8.04 -4.91
CA VAL A 204 3.89 7.19 -5.89
C VAL A 204 4.87 6.45 -6.80
N HIS A 205 5.87 7.13 -7.36
CA HIS A 205 6.89 6.48 -8.19
C HIS A 205 7.75 5.48 -7.39
N ARG A 206 8.04 5.79 -6.12
CA ARG A 206 8.78 4.89 -5.23
C ARG A 206 7.98 3.63 -4.91
N ALA A 207 6.67 3.77 -4.66
CA ALA A 207 5.77 2.65 -4.44
C ALA A 207 5.80 1.69 -5.63
N ARG A 208 5.67 2.22 -6.86
CA ARG A 208 5.79 1.45 -8.11
C ARG A 208 7.07 0.61 -8.14
N ARG A 209 8.22 1.24 -7.88
CA ARG A 209 9.54 0.57 -7.89
C ARG A 209 9.66 -0.53 -6.82
N PHE A 210 9.09 -0.33 -5.64
CA PHE A 210 9.14 -1.35 -4.58
C PHE A 210 8.22 -2.52 -4.88
N ILE A 211 7.04 -2.27 -5.45
CA ILE A 211 6.16 -3.34 -5.92
C ILE A 211 6.84 -4.13 -7.05
N ASP A 212 7.51 -3.46 -8.00
CA ASP A 212 8.26 -4.14 -9.06
C ASP A 212 9.27 -5.14 -8.50
N ARG A 213 10.07 -4.70 -7.53
CA ARG A 213 11.10 -5.51 -6.89
C ARG A 213 10.51 -6.67 -6.10
N ALA A 214 9.42 -6.44 -5.37
CA ALA A 214 8.74 -7.48 -4.62
C ALA A 214 8.18 -8.58 -5.54
N PHE A 215 7.54 -8.20 -6.65
CA PHE A 215 7.05 -9.16 -7.64
C PHE A 215 8.20 -9.89 -8.34
N ALA A 216 9.25 -9.18 -8.75
CA ALA A 216 10.42 -9.80 -9.35
C ALA A 216 11.12 -10.79 -8.40
N SER A 217 11.18 -10.48 -7.10
CA SER A 217 11.70 -11.37 -6.06
C SER A 217 10.87 -12.65 -5.94
N GLN A 218 9.54 -12.49 -5.87
CA GLN A 218 8.60 -13.61 -5.84
C GLN A 218 8.71 -14.50 -7.07
N MET A 219 8.74 -13.90 -8.27
CA MET A 219 8.78 -14.64 -9.54
C MET A 219 10.11 -15.37 -9.78
N LYS A 220 11.18 -14.98 -9.07
CA LYS A 220 12.45 -15.71 -9.01
C LYS A 220 12.46 -16.82 -7.94
N GLY A 221 11.37 -16.98 -7.19
CA GLY A 221 11.27 -17.96 -6.12
C GLY A 221 12.18 -17.68 -4.93
N GLN A 222 12.52 -16.41 -4.69
CA GLN A 222 13.51 -16.04 -3.67
C GLN A 222 12.96 -16.15 -2.24
N GLY A 223 11.65 -16.05 -2.04
CA GLY A 223 10.99 -16.16 -0.75
C GLY A 223 9.89 -15.12 -0.56
N PHE A 224 9.56 -14.84 0.70
CA PHE A 224 8.51 -13.91 1.06
C PHE A 224 8.91 -12.47 0.76
N SER A 225 7.99 -11.71 0.16
CA SER A 225 8.18 -10.28 -0.13
C SER A 225 7.08 -9.44 0.51
N PHE A 226 7.43 -8.27 1.01
CA PHE A 226 6.51 -7.37 1.69
C PHE A 226 6.65 -5.92 1.21
N VAL A 227 5.52 -5.26 0.96
CA VAL A 227 5.48 -3.83 0.65
C VAL A 227 4.41 -3.15 1.49
N GLU A 228 4.82 -2.28 2.39
CA GLU A 228 3.92 -1.37 3.11
C GLU A 228 3.80 -0.06 2.33
N ILE A 229 2.58 0.41 2.14
CA ILE A 229 2.28 1.67 1.44
C ILE A 229 1.45 2.53 2.38
N LEU A 230 2.04 3.63 2.85
CA LEU A 230 1.30 4.62 3.63
C LEU A 230 0.29 5.32 2.72
N THR A 231 -0.99 5.24 3.07
CA THR A 231 -2.11 5.77 2.29
C THR A 231 -2.87 6.84 3.06
N MET A 232 -3.40 7.83 2.33
CA MET A 232 -4.20 8.90 2.91
C MET A 232 -5.62 8.42 3.22
N CYS A 233 -6.14 8.78 4.39
CA CYS A 233 -7.53 8.50 4.79
C CYS A 233 -8.16 9.73 5.48
N PRO A 234 -8.33 10.87 4.77
CA PRO A 234 -8.83 12.11 5.38
C PRO A 234 -10.18 11.92 6.09
N THR A 235 -11.07 11.11 5.53
CA THR A 235 -12.34 10.74 6.17
C THR A 235 -12.14 10.03 7.50
N GLY A 236 -11.25 9.03 7.56
CA GLY A 236 -10.98 8.27 8.79
C GLY A 236 -10.15 9.03 9.82
N TRP A 237 -9.40 10.04 9.38
CA TRP A 237 -8.63 10.95 10.24
C TRP A 237 -9.44 12.17 10.70
N PHE A 238 -10.66 12.34 10.19
CA PHE A 238 -11.52 13.51 10.46
C PHE A 238 -10.86 14.84 10.05
N LEU A 239 -10.16 14.83 8.91
CA LEU A 239 -9.41 15.97 8.39
C LEU A 239 -9.96 16.43 7.03
N PRO A 240 -9.84 17.72 6.69
CA PRO A 240 -10.09 18.19 5.33
C PRO A 240 -9.18 17.47 4.33
N THR A 241 -9.73 17.09 3.18
CA THR A 241 -9.01 16.34 2.13
C THR A 241 -7.68 16.98 1.73
N ALA A 242 -7.62 18.31 1.65
CA ALA A 242 -6.42 19.04 1.24
C ALA A 242 -5.25 18.91 2.24
N GLU A 243 -5.53 18.59 3.51
CA GLU A 243 -4.53 18.43 4.56
C GLU A 243 -3.95 17.00 4.61
N GLY A 244 -4.63 16.04 3.96
CA GLY A 244 -4.27 14.62 3.97
C GLY A 244 -2.80 14.33 3.64
N PRO A 245 -2.23 14.90 2.56
CA PRO A 245 -0.82 14.66 2.22
C PRO A 245 0.16 15.10 3.32
N GLY A 246 -0.05 16.29 3.89
CA GLY A 246 0.81 16.83 4.94
C GLY A 246 0.67 16.05 6.24
N TYR A 247 -0.56 15.68 6.62
CA TYR A 247 -0.82 14.85 7.79
C TYR A 247 -0.15 13.48 7.67
N LEU A 248 -0.25 12.83 6.51
CA LEU A 248 0.39 11.54 6.28
C LEU A 248 1.90 11.62 6.48
N ASP A 249 2.56 12.62 5.89
CA ASP A 249 4.01 12.79 5.98
C ASP A 249 4.47 13.08 7.41
N GLN A 250 3.78 13.99 8.10
CA GLN A 250 4.16 14.47 9.43
C GLN A 250 3.86 13.48 10.56
N GLU A 251 2.75 12.75 10.48
CA GLU A 251 2.32 11.86 11.56
C GLU A 251 2.75 10.41 11.29
N LEU A 252 2.27 9.84 10.19
CA LEU A 252 2.58 8.44 9.86
C LEU A 252 4.00 8.31 9.31
N GLY A 253 4.42 9.22 8.42
CA GLY A 253 5.74 9.21 7.78
C GLY A 253 6.89 9.42 8.76
N ALA A 254 6.67 10.16 9.85
CA ALA A 254 7.65 10.36 10.92
C ALA A 254 7.93 9.08 11.74
N VAL A 255 6.94 8.19 11.84
CA VAL A 255 7.08 6.91 12.58
C VAL A 255 7.44 5.76 11.63
N HIS A 256 6.77 5.72 10.48
CA HIS A 256 6.91 4.69 9.46
C HIS A 256 7.88 5.16 8.36
N GLU A 257 9.17 5.18 8.67
CA GLU A 257 10.18 5.73 7.75
C GLU A 257 10.21 4.98 6.41
N VAL A 258 10.06 5.75 5.32
CA VAL A 258 9.96 5.28 3.94
C VAL A 258 11.32 4.84 3.39
N GLY A 259 11.40 3.64 2.84
CA GLY A 259 12.62 3.11 2.23
C GLY A 259 12.60 1.60 2.10
N GLU A 260 13.69 1.02 1.58
CA GLU A 260 13.89 -0.43 1.65
C GLU A 260 14.24 -0.81 3.09
N LEU A 261 13.67 -1.91 3.59
CA LEU A 261 13.89 -2.45 4.93
C LEU A 261 14.78 -3.70 4.84
N LYS A 262 14.58 -4.53 3.81
CA LYS A 262 15.38 -5.70 3.48
C LYS A 262 15.43 -5.89 1.98
N LYS A 263 16.60 -6.23 1.45
CA LYS A 263 16.82 -6.45 0.03
C LYS A 263 17.75 -7.64 -0.19
N ASP A 264 17.35 -8.55 -1.07
CA ASP A 264 18.12 -9.76 -1.41
C ASP A 264 18.51 -10.58 -0.17
N GLY A 265 17.62 -10.64 0.83
CA GLY A 265 17.86 -11.33 2.10
C GLY A 265 18.71 -10.56 3.12
N VAL A 266 19.19 -9.36 2.78
CA VAL A 266 20.05 -8.53 3.65
C VAL A 266 19.25 -7.36 4.24
N LEU A 267 19.25 -7.25 5.57
CA LEU A 267 18.63 -6.13 6.27
C LEU A 267 19.34 -4.83 5.90
N ILE A 268 18.59 -3.75 5.63
CA ILE A 268 19.17 -2.44 5.36
C ILE A 268 19.40 -1.73 6.69
N GLU A 269 20.66 -1.40 7.00
CA GLU A 269 21.00 -0.55 8.14
C GLU A 269 20.49 0.87 7.86
N ARG A 270 19.85 1.46 8.87
CA ARG A 270 19.26 2.80 8.84
C ARG A 270 19.81 3.62 10.00
#